data_AF-A0A0U3GAF5-F1
#
_entry.id   AF-A0A0U3GAF5-F1
#
_cell.length_a   1.000
_cell.length_b   1.000
_cell.length_c   1.000
_cell.angle_alpha   90.00
_cell.angle_beta   90.00
_cell.angle_gamma   90.00
#
_symmetry.space_group_name_H-M   'P 1'
#
loop_
_entity.id
_entity.type
_entity.pdbx_description
1 polymer ?
#
loop_
_entity_poly.entity_id
_entity_poly.type
_entity_poly.pdbx_seq_one_letter_code
_entity_poly.pdbx_strand_id
1 'polypeptide(L)'
;MTDNQTNLASDTTAPVGSEANPLVISTREAAPDAADAAVTSLGNSVTTYEVAFRTSADLSSDLPADLRDLVSKAASAVTGTVATAQHAQVEAARARADKTMYPEGRELLAKASLDGARKKVDQALDQADTLMTVADASLYEAARPRLATEDAMPARADLNMLTQRHMGSGSLADVLKGIAQRTDAVGALVADPTYLRDFLSANGVEEKLSEAIQIIVRAEVTKTAAASADAQRAAAGKTSLALTELRKARAAAAAYTRHKLG
;
A
#
# COMPACT_ATOMS: atom_id res chain seq x y z
N MET A 1 14.57 -31.51 -45.80
CA MET A 1 13.30 -31.63 -46.55
C MET A 1 12.44 -30.47 -46.09
N THR A 2 12.32 -29.47 -46.96
CA THR A 2 11.64 -28.20 -46.71
C THR A 2 10.17 -28.36 -47.07
N ASP A 3 9.30 -28.37 -46.06
CA ASP A 3 7.86 -28.36 -46.27
C ASP A 3 7.42 -26.97 -46.76
N ASN A 4 6.97 -26.95 -48.00
CA ASN A 4 6.44 -25.80 -48.70
C ASN A 4 5.04 -25.50 -48.14
N GLN A 5 4.90 -24.52 -47.25
CA GLN A 5 3.58 -23.99 -46.90
C GLN A 5 3.07 -23.13 -48.07
N THR A 6 2.29 -23.74 -48.94
CA THR A 6 1.49 -23.05 -49.96
C THR A 6 0.46 -22.18 -49.24
N ASN A 7 0.70 -20.87 -49.21
CA ASN A 7 -0.32 -19.87 -48.89
C ASN A 7 -1.38 -19.93 -50.01
N LEU A 8 -2.44 -20.71 -49.79
CA LEU A 8 -3.63 -20.72 -50.63
C LEU A 8 -4.31 -19.36 -50.47
N ALA A 9 -4.20 -18.51 -51.50
CA ALA A 9 -4.98 -17.28 -51.59
C ALA A 9 -6.47 -17.66 -51.73
N SER A 10 -7.30 -17.25 -50.77
CA SER A 10 -8.74 -17.52 -50.80
C SER A 10 -9.41 -16.82 -51.98
N ASP A 11 -10.09 -17.57 -52.84
CA ASP A 11 -10.87 -17.01 -53.95
C ASP A 11 -12.23 -16.55 -53.43
N THR A 12 -12.36 -15.25 -53.19
CA THR A 12 -13.58 -14.63 -52.66
C THR A 12 -14.79 -14.69 -53.60
N THR A 13 -14.62 -15.15 -54.84
CA THR A 13 -15.72 -15.37 -55.80
C THR A 13 -16.32 -16.77 -55.74
N ALA A 14 -15.65 -17.72 -55.08
CA ALA A 14 -16.14 -19.08 -54.90
C ALA A 14 -17.23 -19.16 -53.81
N PRO A 15 -18.17 -20.13 -53.88
CA PRO A 15 -19.22 -20.30 -52.88
C PRO A 15 -18.63 -20.47 -51.48
N VAL A 16 -19.18 -19.74 -50.50
CA VAL A 16 -18.75 -19.81 -49.10
C VAL A 16 -18.89 -21.24 -48.57
N GLY A 17 -17.81 -21.79 -48.03
CA GLY A 17 -17.74 -23.18 -47.52
C GLY A 17 -17.20 -24.21 -48.52
N SER A 18 -16.70 -23.77 -49.68
CA SER A 18 -15.97 -24.61 -50.63
C SER A 18 -14.47 -24.71 -50.27
N GLU A 19 -13.75 -25.68 -50.84
CA GLU A 19 -12.30 -25.80 -50.64
C GLU A 19 -11.52 -24.54 -51.08
N ALA A 20 -12.04 -23.78 -52.06
CA ALA A 20 -11.45 -22.54 -52.56
C ALA A 20 -11.86 -21.28 -51.76
N ASN A 21 -12.93 -21.37 -50.96
CA ASN A 21 -13.41 -20.32 -50.05
C ASN A 21 -13.91 -20.96 -48.74
N PRO A 22 -13.00 -21.51 -47.92
CA PRO A 22 -13.37 -22.24 -46.71
C PRO A 22 -14.14 -21.31 -45.77
N LEU A 23 -15.13 -21.87 -45.07
CA LEU A 23 -15.81 -21.14 -44.00
C LEU A 23 -14.75 -20.66 -43.01
N VAL A 24 -14.58 -19.35 -42.89
CA VAL A 24 -13.83 -18.74 -41.80
C VAL A 24 -14.65 -18.98 -40.54
N ILE A 25 -14.42 -20.10 -39.88
CA ILE A 25 -14.92 -20.34 -38.54
C ILE A 25 -14.16 -19.34 -37.68
N SER A 26 -14.74 -18.16 -37.49
CA SER A 26 -14.30 -17.26 -36.43
C SER A 26 -14.57 -17.99 -35.13
N THR A 27 -13.55 -18.70 -34.63
CA THR A 27 -13.55 -19.18 -33.26
C THR A 27 -13.61 -17.93 -32.41
N ARG A 28 -14.83 -17.54 -32.01
CA ARG A 28 -15.05 -16.46 -31.07
C ARG A 28 -14.08 -16.71 -29.92
N GLU A 29 -13.13 -15.80 -29.75
CA GLU A 29 -12.14 -15.88 -28.66
C GLU A 29 -12.95 -16.11 -27.38
N ALA A 30 -12.67 -17.23 -26.71
CA ALA A 30 -13.42 -17.59 -25.52
C ALA A 30 -13.33 -16.40 -24.56
N ALA A 31 -14.49 -15.87 -24.14
CA ALA A 31 -14.49 -14.77 -23.20
C ALA A 31 -13.62 -15.17 -22.00
N PRO A 32 -12.69 -14.29 -21.55
CA PRO A 32 -11.82 -14.63 -20.43
C PRO A 32 -12.68 -15.08 -19.27
N ASP A 33 -12.27 -16.17 -18.60
CA ASP A 33 -12.95 -16.67 -17.42
C ASP A 33 -13.13 -15.49 -16.44
N ALA A 34 -14.34 -15.33 -15.90
CA ALA A 34 -14.65 -14.27 -14.95
C ALA A 34 -13.69 -14.31 -13.75
N ALA A 35 -13.21 -15.50 -13.37
CA ALA A 35 -12.19 -15.66 -12.35
C ALA A 35 -10.83 -15.08 -12.78
N ASP A 36 -10.38 -15.34 -14.00
CA ASP A 36 -9.11 -14.80 -14.52
C ASP A 36 -9.15 -13.28 -14.71
N ALA A 37 -10.29 -12.76 -15.15
CA ALA A 37 -10.53 -11.32 -15.25
C ALA A 37 -10.48 -10.66 -13.86
N ALA A 38 -11.10 -11.27 -12.85
CA ALA A 38 -11.07 -10.79 -11.47
C ALA A 38 -9.65 -10.79 -10.89
N VAL A 39 -8.87 -11.87 -11.08
CA VAL A 39 -7.49 -11.93 -10.59
C VAL A 39 -6.59 -10.91 -11.31
N THR A 40 -6.78 -10.72 -12.61
CA THR A 40 -6.03 -9.70 -13.37
C THR A 40 -6.35 -8.29 -12.87
N SER A 41 -7.62 -8.02 -12.53
CA SER A 41 -8.03 -6.73 -11.95
C SER A 41 -7.34 -6.43 -10.62
N LEU A 42 -7.08 -7.45 -9.79
CA LEU A 42 -6.32 -7.29 -8.53
C LEU A 42 -4.87 -6.85 -8.81
N GLY A 43 -4.22 -7.45 -9.81
CA GLY A 43 -2.88 -7.05 -10.24
C GLY A 43 -2.82 -5.58 -10.69
N ASN A 44 -3.78 -5.16 -11.51
CA ASN A 44 -3.92 -3.76 -11.94
C ASN A 44 -4.19 -2.81 -10.77
N SER A 45 -4.89 -3.28 -9.74
CA SER A 45 -5.19 -2.50 -8.55
C SER A 45 -3.92 -2.21 -7.74
N VAL A 46 -2.99 -3.17 -7.65
CA VAL A 46 -1.67 -2.93 -7.02
C VAL A 46 -0.95 -1.78 -7.70
N THR A 47 -0.85 -1.81 -9.04
CA THR A 47 -0.21 -0.73 -9.82
C THR A 47 -0.93 0.60 -9.64
N THR A 48 -2.27 0.60 -9.63
CA THR A 48 -3.06 1.84 -9.48
C THR A 48 -2.80 2.49 -8.12
N TYR A 49 -2.85 1.73 -7.03
CA TYR A 49 -2.59 2.25 -5.69
C TYR A 49 -1.13 2.66 -5.50
N GLU A 50 -0.20 1.96 -6.14
CA GLU A 50 1.22 2.33 -6.07
C GLU A 50 1.53 3.63 -6.82
N VAL A 51 0.93 3.83 -8.00
CA VAL A 51 1.01 5.10 -8.71
C VAL A 51 0.38 6.22 -7.88
N ALA A 52 -0.81 5.99 -7.31
CA ALA A 52 -1.46 6.97 -6.43
C ALA A 52 -0.56 7.34 -5.23
N PHE A 53 0.12 6.35 -4.63
CA PHE A 53 1.12 6.56 -3.60
C PHE A 53 2.26 7.44 -4.12
N ARG A 54 2.92 7.09 -5.23
CA ARG A 54 4.05 7.85 -5.79
C ARG A 54 3.69 9.28 -6.18
N THR A 55 2.48 9.50 -6.67
CA THR A 55 2.01 10.84 -7.06
C THR A 55 1.67 11.70 -5.85
N SER A 56 1.22 11.10 -4.75
CA SER A 56 0.78 11.83 -3.55
C SER A 56 1.89 12.01 -2.51
N ALA A 57 2.86 11.09 -2.48
CA ALA A 57 3.99 11.14 -1.57
C ALA A 57 5.00 12.22 -2.01
N ASP A 58 5.60 12.89 -1.04
CA ASP A 58 6.63 13.90 -1.28
C ASP A 58 7.99 13.32 -0.86
N LEU A 59 8.63 12.62 -1.80
CA LEU A 59 9.92 11.95 -1.63
C LEU A 59 11.09 12.86 -2.05
N SER A 60 10.90 14.18 -1.97
CA SER A 60 11.91 15.19 -2.29
C SER A 60 13.04 15.24 -1.25
N SER A 61 14.06 16.08 -1.49
CA SER A 61 15.16 16.28 -0.55
C SER A 61 14.73 16.84 0.81
N ASP A 62 13.50 17.36 0.92
CA ASP A 62 12.95 17.88 2.18
C ASP A 62 12.64 16.74 3.17
N LEU A 63 12.49 15.51 2.68
CA LEU A 63 12.40 14.33 3.52
C LEU A 63 13.79 13.71 3.79
N PRO A 64 14.13 13.37 5.05
CA PRO A 64 15.39 12.70 5.39
C PRO A 64 15.66 11.48 4.50
N ALA A 65 16.91 11.30 4.08
CA ALA A 65 17.32 10.24 3.15
C ALA A 65 16.93 8.84 3.65
N ASP A 66 17.11 8.58 4.94
CA ASP A 66 16.74 7.30 5.55
C ASP A 66 15.24 7.02 5.47
N LEU A 67 14.39 8.06 5.63
CA LEU A 67 12.93 7.91 5.51
C LEU A 67 12.51 7.67 4.06
N ARG A 68 13.14 8.36 3.11
CA ARG A 68 12.91 8.11 1.68
C ARG A 68 13.27 6.68 1.31
N ASP A 69 14.39 6.18 1.80
CA ASP A 69 14.85 4.82 1.55
C ASP A 69 13.91 3.78 2.17
N LEU A 70 13.49 3.96 3.44
CA LEU A 70 12.53 3.09 4.10
C LEU A 70 11.22 2.96 3.31
N VAL A 71 10.64 4.10 2.92
CA VAL A 71 9.39 4.15 2.17
C VAL A 71 9.54 3.56 0.77
N SER A 72 10.65 3.84 0.09
CA SER A 72 10.95 3.29 -1.24
C SER A 72 11.15 1.77 -1.20
N LYS A 73 11.82 1.26 -0.17
CA LYS A 73 11.99 -0.18 0.07
C LYS A 73 10.65 -0.86 0.36
N ALA A 74 9.79 -0.24 1.16
CA ALA A 74 8.44 -0.75 1.43
C ALA A 74 7.61 -0.85 0.13
N ALA A 75 7.59 0.21 -0.69
CA ALA A 75 6.90 0.22 -1.97
C ALA A 75 7.45 -0.83 -2.95
N SER A 76 8.77 -0.98 -3.01
CA SER A 76 9.45 -1.98 -3.85
C SER A 76 9.13 -3.41 -3.41
N ALA A 77 9.08 -3.66 -2.10
CA ALA A 77 8.73 -4.98 -1.56
C ALA A 77 7.28 -5.37 -1.93
N VAL A 78 6.33 -4.43 -1.82
CA VAL A 78 4.92 -4.67 -2.21
C VAL A 78 4.81 -4.98 -3.71
N THR A 79 5.37 -4.12 -4.57
CA THR A 79 5.29 -4.28 -6.03
C THR A 79 6.03 -5.52 -6.53
N GLY A 80 7.18 -5.84 -5.93
CA GLY A 80 7.98 -7.02 -6.27
C GLY A 80 7.24 -8.34 -6.06
N THR A 81 6.25 -8.39 -5.17
CA THR A 81 5.44 -9.61 -4.92
C THR A 81 4.60 -10.02 -6.13
N VAL A 82 4.06 -9.05 -6.88
CA VAL A 82 3.26 -9.30 -8.09
C VAL A 82 4.14 -9.95 -9.17
N ALA A 83 5.32 -9.37 -9.41
CA ALA A 83 6.29 -9.91 -10.38
C ALA A 83 6.78 -11.30 -9.98
N THR A 84 7.06 -11.51 -8.68
CA THR A 84 7.45 -12.83 -8.16
C THR A 84 6.38 -13.88 -8.42
N ALA A 85 5.11 -13.56 -8.16
CA ALA A 85 4.01 -14.50 -8.39
C ALA A 85 3.79 -14.80 -9.88
N GLN A 86 3.91 -13.78 -10.74
CA GLN A 86 3.82 -13.97 -12.19
C GLN A 86 4.94 -14.87 -12.72
N HIS A 87 6.18 -14.62 -12.29
CA HIS A 87 7.34 -15.41 -12.70
C HIS A 87 7.19 -16.88 -12.29
N ALA A 88 6.76 -17.13 -11.05
CA ALA A 88 6.54 -18.48 -10.54
C ALA A 88 5.44 -19.24 -11.30
N GLN A 89 4.36 -18.54 -11.69
CA GLN A 89 3.32 -19.14 -12.55
C GLN A 89 3.86 -19.53 -13.93
N VAL A 90 4.68 -18.68 -14.53
CA VAL A 90 5.34 -19.00 -15.82
C VAL A 90 6.29 -20.18 -15.67
N GLU A 91 7.11 -20.23 -14.61
CA GLU A 91 8.00 -21.36 -14.33
C GLU A 91 7.22 -22.66 -14.10
N ALA A 92 6.15 -22.62 -13.31
CA ALA A 92 5.30 -23.77 -13.06
C ALA A 92 4.63 -24.28 -14.35
N ALA A 93 4.12 -23.38 -15.19
CA ALA A 93 3.56 -23.74 -16.49
C ALA A 93 4.62 -24.37 -17.42
N ARG A 94 5.85 -23.82 -17.44
CA ARG A 94 6.97 -24.38 -18.20
C ARG A 94 7.34 -25.78 -17.70
N ALA A 95 7.42 -25.99 -16.39
CA ALA A 95 7.70 -27.30 -15.81
C ALA A 95 6.63 -28.35 -16.20
N ARG A 96 5.35 -27.97 -16.18
CA ARG A 96 4.25 -28.85 -16.63
C ARG A 96 4.28 -29.15 -18.13
N ALA A 97 4.67 -28.17 -18.94
CA ALA A 97 4.73 -28.30 -20.40
C ALA A 97 5.96 -29.07 -20.90
N ASP A 98 6.98 -29.27 -20.06
CA ASP A 98 8.17 -30.03 -20.42
C ASP A 98 7.78 -31.48 -20.73
N LYS A 99 8.01 -31.95 -21.97
CA LYS A 99 7.69 -33.32 -22.38
C LYS A 99 8.84 -34.30 -22.17
N THR A 100 10.02 -33.80 -21.79
CA THR A 100 11.23 -34.60 -21.57
C THR A 100 11.30 -35.16 -20.14
N MET A 101 10.56 -34.57 -19.20
CA MET A 101 10.50 -35.01 -17.81
C MET A 101 9.34 -35.96 -17.55
N TYR A 102 9.53 -36.87 -16.58
CA TYR A 102 8.49 -37.77 -16.11
C TYR A 102 7.33 -36.98 -15.47
N PRO A 103 6.05 -37.36 -15.67
CA PRO A 103 4.90 -36.59 -15.22
C PRO A 103 4.93 -36.15 -13.75
N GLU A 104 5.32 -37.04 -12.83
CA GLU A 104 5.42 -36.72 -11.40
C GLU A 104 6.53 -35.70 -11.09
N GLY A 105 7.65 -35.78 -11.81
CA GLY A 105 8.75 -34.82 -11.67
C GLY A 105 8.36 -33.40 -12.11
N ARG A 106 7.50 -33.29 -13.14
CA ARG A 106 6.98 -32.00 -13.62
C ARG A 106 6.10 -31.33 -12.59
N GLU A 107 5.17 -32.08 -11.99
CA GLU A 107 4.30 -31.55 -10.94
C GLU A 107 5.10 -31.20 -9.67
N LEU A 108 6.13 -31.98 -9.33
CA LEU A 108 7.01 -31.66 -8.21
C LEU A 108 7.76 -30.35 -8.45
N LEU A 109 8.35 -30.14 -9.63
CA LEU A 109 9.03 -28.89 -9.98
C LEU A 109 8.08 -27.69 -10.04
N ALA A 110 6.90 -27.87 -10.63
CA ALA A 110 5.88 -26.84 -10.66
C ALA A 110 5.46 -26.44 -9.25
N LYS A 111 5.19 -27.41 -8.38
CA LYS A 111 4.87 -27.18 -6.98
C LYS A 111 6.01 -26.51 -6.23
N ALA A 112 7.26 -26.94 -6.44
CA ALA A 112 8.42 -26.35 -5.79
C ALA A 112 8.63 -24.88 -6.18
N SER A 113 8.41 -24.50 -7.45
CA SER A 113 8.45 -23.10 -7.89
C SER A 113 7.36 -22.27 -7.21
N LEU A 114 6.12 -22.78 -7.16
CA LEU A 114 5.01 -22.10 -6.49
C LEU A 114 5.22 -21.95 -4.97
N ASP A 115 5.64 -23.01 -4.28
CA ASP A 115 5.89 -22.97 -2.84
C ASP A 115 7.09 -22.07 -2.49
N GLY A 116 8.14 -22.08 -3.32
CA GLY A 116 9.27 -21.16 -3.18
C GLY A 116 8.86 -19.70 -3.38
N ALA A 117 7.97 -19.43 -4.32
CA ALA A 117 7.42 -18.10 -4.55
C ALA A 117 6.50 -17.63 -3.42
N ARG A 118 5.63 -18.50 -2.90
CA ARG A 118 4.79 -18.21 -1.72
C ARG A 118 5.64 -17.73 -0.56
N LYS A 119 6.70 -18.48 -0.21
CA LYS A 119 7.62 -18.10 0.87
C LYS A 119 8.29 -16.74 0.64
N LYS A 120 8.73 -16.45 -0.59
CA LYS A 120 9.34 -15.15 -0.93
C LYS A 120 8.34 -14.00 -0.84
N VAL A 121 7.11 -14.22 -1.31
CA VAL A 121 6.01 -13.26 -1.21
C VAL A 121 5.69 -12.96 0.25
N ASP A 122 5.52 -13.97 1.08
CA ASP A 122 5.21 -13.80 2.50
C ASP A 122 6.31 -12.99 3.21
N GLN A 123 7.58 -13.36 2.98
CA GLN A 123 8.72 -12.60 3.52
C GLN A 123 8.75 -11.14 3.05
N ALA A 124 8.44 -10.88 1.78
CA ALA A 124 8.42 -9.53 1.24
C ALA A 124 7.26 -8.69 1.81
N LEU A 125 6.08 -9.29 2.01
CA LEU A 125 4.94 -8.61 2.62
C LEU A 125 5.18 -8.31 4.10
N ASP A 126 5.75 -9.24 4.86
CA ASP A 126 6.11 -9.03 6.26
C ASP A 126 7.18 -7.94 6.41
N GLN A 127 8.18 -7.95 5.53
CA GLN A 127 9.20 -6.90 5.46
C GLN A 127 8.56 -5.55 5.12
N ALA A 128 7.65 -5.51 4.15
CA ALA A 128 6.94 -4.29 3.77
C ALA A 128 6.12 -3.73 4.94
N ASP A 129 5.40 -4.57 5.68
CA ASP A 129 4.60 -4.14 6.83
C ASP A 129 5.47 -3.58 7.96
N THR A 130 6.61 -4.22 8.22
CA THR A 130 7.60 -3.74 9.19
C THR A 130 8.13 -2.37 8.76
N LEU A 131 8.55 -2.22 7.51
CA LEU A 131 9.07 -0.97 6.97
C LEU A 131 8.02 0.14 6.97
N MET A 132 6.77 -0.16 6.59
CA MET A 132 5.66 0.80 6.64
C MET A 132 5.35 1.23 8.07
N THR A 133 5.44 0.33 9.05
CA THR A 133 5.21 0.65 10.46
C THR A 133 6.29 1.60 10.99
N VAL A 134 7.56 1.30 10.71
CA VAL A 134 8.68 2.17 11.09
C VAL A 134 8.57 3.53 10.38
N ALA A 135 8.30 3.53 9.07
CA ALA A 135 8.13 4.74 8.30
C ALA A 135 6.97 5.60 8.82
N ASP A 136 5.82 5.01 9.14
CA ASP A 136 4.67 5.72 9.70
C ASP A 136 4.99 6.42 11.03
N ALA A 137 5.71 5.73 11.92
CA ALA A 137 6.18 6.30 13.18
C ALA A 137 7.17 7.46 12.95
N SER A 138 8.17 7.25 12.09
CA SER A 138 9.20 8.27 11.84
C SER A 138 8.68 9.47 11.03
N LEU A 139 7.75 9.25 10.10
CA LEU A 139 7.08 10.32 9.37
C LEU A 139 6.20 11.14 10.31
N TYR A 140 5.52 10.50 11.27
CA TYR A 140 4.76 11.23 12.28
C TYR A 140 5.66 12.12 13.14
N GLU A 141 6.80 11.58 13.57
CA GLU A 141 7.82 12.31 14.31
C GLU A 141 8.42 13.49 13.54
N ALA A 142 8.59 13.36 12.22
CA ALA A 142 8.99 14.47 11.35
C ALA A 142 7.84 15.46 11.06
N ALA A 143 6.59 14.99 11.11
CA ALA A 143 5.39 15.78 10.81
C ALA A 143 4.88 16.58 12.01
N ARG A 144 5.25 16.24 13.25
CA ARG A 144 4.77 16.96 14.43
C ARG A 144 5.42 18.35 14.56
N PRO A 145 4.69 19.36 15.06
CA PRO A 145 5.32 20.63 15.44
C PRO A 145 6.28 20.41 16.62
N ARG A 146 7.36 21.18 16.67
CA ARG A 146 8.35 21.11 17.76
C ARG A 146 7.96 22.07 18.88
N LEU A 147 8.09 21.61 20.12
CA LEU A 147 7.88 22.41 21.32
C LEU A 147 9.23 22.90 21.84
N ALA A 148 9.38 24.22 22.00
CA ALA A 148 10.53 24.78 22.70
C ALA A 148 10.39 24.55 24.21
N THR A 149 11.50 24.27 24.89
CA THR A 149 11.51 23.96 26.33
C THR A 149 10.93 25.12 27.15
N GLU A 150 11.15 26.36 26.74
CA GLU A 150 10.64 27.57 27.39
C GLU A 150 9.11 27.72 27.29
N ASP A 151 8.51 27.23 26.21
CA ASP A 151 7.06 27.32 25.99
C ASP A 151 6.27 26.15 26.61
N ALA A 152 6.97 25.14 27.13
CA ALA A 152 6.33 23.92 27.61
C ALA A 152 5.40 24.16 28.82
N MET A 153 5.81 24.98 29.78
CA MET A 153 5.00 25.27 30.98
C MET A 153 3.76 26.14 30.66
N PRO A 154 3.88 27.25 29.90
CA PRO A 154 2.71 28.00 29.42
C PRO A 154 1.75 27.13 28.61
N ALA A 155 2.27 26.31 27.68
CA ALA A 155 1.43 25.46 26.83
C ALA A 155 0.60 24.45 27.64
N ARG A 156 1.14 23.92 28.75
CA ARG A 156 0.40 23.03 29.67
C ARG A 156 -0.74 23.76 30.38
N ALA A 157 -0.50 24.99 30.82
CA ALA A 157 -1.54 25.81 31.46
C ALA A 157 -2.66 26.17 30.48
N ASP A 158 -2.29 26.56 29.26
CA ASP A 158 -3.26 26.86 28.19
C ASP A 158 -4.05 25.63 27.76
N LEU A 159 -3.40 24.48 27.62
CA LEU A 159 -4.08 23.22 27.33
C LEU A 159 -5.13 22.90 28.38
N ASN A 160 -4.75 22.95 29.67
CA ASN A 160 -5.67 22.73 30.78
C ASN A 160 -6.86 23.68 30.71
N MET A 161 -6.62 24.98 30.48
CA MET A 161 -7.69 25.98 30.36
C MET A 161 -8.66 25.65 29.22
N LEU A 162 -8.14 25.21 28.06
CA LEU A 162 -8.93 24.88 26.88
C LEU A 162 -9.73 23.59 27.04
N THR A 163 -9.22 22.61 27.79
CA THR A 163 -9.87 21.30 27.94
C THR A 163 -10.72 21.19 29.19
N GLN A 164 -10.53 22.04 30.22
CA GLN A 164 -11.15 21.91 31.54
C GLN A 164 -12.68 21.73 31.49
N ARG A 165 -13.36 22.46 30.60
CA ARG A 165 -14.83 22.41 30.46
C ARG A 165 -15.34 21.18 29.70
N HIS A 166 -14.44 20.47 29.03
CA HIS A 166 -14.76 19.35 28.16
C HIS A 166 -14.37 17.99 28.76
N MET A 167 -13.73 18.01 29.94
CA MET A 167 -13.35 16.80 30.68
C MET A 167 -14.61 15.99 31.05
N GLY A 168 -14.63 14.70 30.69
CA GLY A 168 -15.77 13.82 30.91
C GLY A 168 -16.93 14.00 29.91
N SER A 169 -16.77 14.85 28.89
CA SER A 169 -17.74 15.00 27.80
C SER A 169 -17.24 14.32 26.52
N GLY A 170 -18.17 13.92 25.65
CA GLY A 170 -17.84 13.44 24.29
C GLY A 170 -17.13 14.49 23.41
N SER A 171 -17.17 15.77 23.80
CA SER A 171 -16.56 16.88 23.05
C SER A 171 -15.04 17.03 23.24
N LEU A 172 -14.42 16.30 24.18
CA LEU A 172 -12.98 16.38 24.43
C LEU A 172 -12.16 16.00 23.19
N ALA A 173 -12.60 14.98 22.44
CA ALA A 173 -11.92 14.54 21.22
C ALA A 173 -11.90 15.64 20.15
N ASP A 174 -13.01 16.36 19.98
CA ASP A 174 -13.12 17.45 19.01
C ASP A 174 -12.26 18.65 19.39
N VAL A 175 -12.17 18.98 20.69
CA VAL A 175 -11.31 20.04 21.20
C VAL A 175 -9.84 19.70 20.98
N LEU A 176 -9.41 18.49 21.34
CA LEU A 176 -8.03 18.03 21.14
C LEU A 176 -7.68 17.96 19.65
N LYS A 177 -8.62 17.56 18.80
CA LYS A 177 -8.48 17.61 17.34
C LYS A 177 -8.28 19.05 16.86
N GLY A 178 -9.07 20.01 17.35
CA GLY A 178 -8.90 21.43 17.01
C GLY A 178 -7.56 21.99 17.49
N ILE A 179 -7.07 21.57 18.66
CA ILE A 179 -5.76 21.96 19.16
C ILE A 179 -4.64 21.35 18.31
N ALA A 180 -4.79 20.10 17.85
CA ALA A 180 -3.83 19.41 16.99
C ALA A 180 -3.61 20.10 15.62
N GLN A 181 -4.57 20.92 15.18
CA GLN A 181 -4.44 21.76 13.97
C GLN A 181 -3.54 22.98 14.20
N ARG A 182 -3.26 23.34 15.45
CA ARG A 182 -2.42 24.50 15.77
C ARG A 182 -0.96 24.15 15.50
N THR A 183 -0.21 25.14 15.05
CA THR A 183 1.24 25.04 14.81
C THR A 183 2.06 25.67 15.94
N ASP A 184 1.42 26.05 17.05
CA ASP A 184 2.04 26.65 18.21
C ASP A 184 2.42 25.63 19.29
N ALA A 185 2.91 26.11 20.43
CA ALA A 185 3.36 25.28 21.54
C ALA A 185 2.26 24.36 22.10
N VAL A 186 1.00 24.79 22.10
CA VAL A 186 -0.13 23.97 22.59
C VAL A 186 -0.41 22.83 21.60
N GLY A 187 -0.40 23.13 20.30
CA GLY A 187 -0.50 22.11 19.25
C GLY A 187 0.66 21.12 19.30
N ALA A 188 1.89 21.59 19.51
CA ALA A 188 3.07 20.74 19.67
C ALA A 188 2.97 19.81 20.89
N LEU A 189 2.44 20.32 22.00
CA LEU A 189 2.24 19.54 23.23
C LEU A 189 1.19 18.43 23.04
N VAL A 190 0.07 18.72 22.38
CA VAL A 190 -0.97 17.71 22.07
C VAL A 190 -0.51 16.70 21.03
N ALA A 191 0.38 17.10 20.10
CA ALA A 191 0.97 16.21 19.12
C ALA A 191 1.99 15.21 19.73
N ASP A 192 2.47 15.43 20.95
CA ASP A 192 3.32 14.45 21.65
C ASP A 192 2.45 13.30 22.20
N PRO A 193 2.60 12.07 21.69
CA PRO A 193 1.77 10.94 22.11
C PRO A 193 2.01 10.55 23.57
N THR A 194 3.23 10.73 24.08
CA THR A 194 3.57 10.39 25.46
C THR A 194 2.87 11.35 26.40
N TYR A 195 3.01 12.65 26.15
CA TYR A 195 2.35 13.66 26.95
C TYR A 195 0.82 13.56 26.85
N LEU A 196 0.26 13.39 25.65
CA LEU A 196 -1.19 13.27 25.46
C LEU A 196 -1.76 12.07 26.21
N ARG A 197 -1.09 10.91 26.15
CA ARG A 197 -1.50 9.72 26.91
C ARG A 197 -1.49 9.97 28.41
N ASP A 198 -0.42 10.56 28.92
CA ASP A 198 -0.27 10.84 30.35
C ASP A 198 -1.31 11.88 30.81
N PHE A 199 -1.58 12.90 29.99
CA PHE A 199 -2.62 13.88 30.21
C PHE A 199 -4.02 13.25 30.26
N LEU A 200 -4.36 12.39 29.29
CA LEU A 200 -5.66 11.70 29.26
C LEU A 200 -5.83 10.76 30.47
N SER A 201 -4.77 10.03 30.83
CA SER A 201 -4.74 9.14 31.99
C SER A 201 -4.90 9.91 33.31
N ALA A 202 -4.16 11.01 33.49
CA ALA A 202 -4.25 11.85 34.69
C ALA A 202 -5.65 12.45 34.90
N ASN A 203 -6.43 12.55 33.83
CA ASN A 203 -7.80 13.05 33.85
C ASN A 203 -8.88 11.95 33.82
N GLY A 204 -8.49 10.68 34.02
CA GLY A 204 -9.44 9.57 34.16
C GLY A 204 -10.13 9.14 32.87
N VAL A 205 -9.54 9.43 31.71
CA VAL A 205 -10.05 8.94 30.42
C VAL A 205 -9.76 7.45 30.28
N GLU A 206 -10.77 6.66 29.92
CA GLU A 206 -10.62 5.22 29.69
C GLU A 206 -9.56 4.91 28.63
N GLU A 207 -8.76 3.86 28.83
CA GLU A 207 -7.65 3.48 27.95
C GLU A 207 -8.07 3.35 26.47
N LYS A 208 -9.16 2.64 26.18
CA LYS A 208 -9.68 2.49 24.80
C LYS A 208 -10.08 3.82 24.16
N LEU A 209 -10.68 4.71 24.95
CA LEU A 209 -11.05 6.04 24.48
C LEU A 209 -9.80 6.91 24.27
N SER A 210 -8.81 6.78 25.16
CA SER A 210 -7.53 7.45 25.04
C SER A 210 -6.79 7.05 23.76
N GLU A 211 -6.76 5.76 23.42
CA GLU A 211 -6.21 5.26 22.15
C GLU A 211 -6.94 5.85 20.94
N ALA A 212 -8.27 5.85 20.96
CA ALA A 212 -9.07 6.44 19.87
C ALA A 212 -8.80 7.94 19.69
N ILE A 213 -8.70 8.70 20.80
CA ILE A 213 -8.36 10.12 20.77
C ILE A 213 -6.95 10.32 20.19
N GLN A 214 -5.97 9.54 20.62
CA GLN A 214 -4.60 9.61 20.10
C GLN A 214 -4.54 9.34 18.59
N ILE A 215 -5.32 8.36 18.08
CA ILE A 215 -5.42 8.09 16.64
C ILE A 215 -6.00 9.30 15.88
N ILE A 216 -7.07 9.92 16.39
CA ILE A 216 -7.71 11.09 15.77
C ILE A 216 -6.75 12.28 15.76
N VAL A 217 -6.09 12.55 16.89
CA VAL A 217 -5.10 13.63 17.02
C VAL A 217 -3.95 13.39 16.04
N ARG A 218 -3.39 12.18 16.01
CA ARG A 218 -2.32 11.80 15.09
C ARG A 218 -2.70 12.04 13.63
N ALA A 219 -3.90 11.65 13.22
CA ALA A 219 -4.41 11.87 11.88
C ALA A 219 -4.58 13.37 11.55
N GLU A 220 -4.99 14.19 12.52
CA GLU A 220 -5.13 15.63 12.30
C GLU A 220 -3.77 16.34 12.25
N VAL A 221 -2.80 15.92 13.06
CA VAL A 221 -1.42 16.42 13.02
C VAL A 221 -0.79 16.14 11.65
N THR A 222 -0.91 14.93 11.11
CA THR A 222 -0.33 14.58 9.80
C THR A 222 -1.01 15.35 8.66
N LYS A 223 -2.34 15.51 8.73
CA LYS A 223 -3.09 16.34 7.78
C LYS A 223 -2.67 17.80 7.81
N THR A 224 -2.52 18.37 9.00
CA THR A 224 -2.08 19.76 9.18
C THR A 224 -0.64 19.92 8.74
N ALA A 225 0.22 18.95 9.04
CA ALA A 225 1.61 18.91 8.60
C ALA A 225 1.71 18.98 7.08
N ALA A 226 0.90 18.25 6.33
CA ALA A 226 0.90 18.26 4.86
C ALA A 226 0.63 19.65 4.24
N ALA A 227 -0.05 20.54 4.97
CA ALA A 227 -0.33 21.93 4.58
C ALA A 227 0.61 22.96 5.24
N SER A 228 1.64 22.50 5.96
CA SER A 228 2.59 23.35 6.66
C SER A 228 3.46 24.17 5.68
N ALA A 229 3.88 25.37 6.12
CA ALA A 229 4.88 26.16 5.41
C ALA A 229 6.31 25.63 5.61
N ASP A 230 6.55 24.85 6.66
CA ASP A 230 7.80 24.09 6.84
C ASP A 230 7.84 22.92 5.84
N ALA A 231 8.79 22.99 4.90
CA ALA A 231 8.94 22.02 3.82
C ALA A 231 9.19 20.59 4.32
N GLN A 232 9.98 20.40 5.38
CA GLN A 232 10.25 19.06 5.92
C GLN A 232 8.98 18.46 6.53
N ARG A 233 8.26 19.27 7.30
CA ARG A 233 6.99 18.89 7.92
C ARG A 233 5.91 18.60 6.88
N ALA A 234 5.86 19.41 5.82
CA ALA A 234 4.97 19.21 4.68
C ALA A 234 5.26 17.91 3.94
N ALA A 235 6.53 17.65 3.63
CA ALA A 235 6.94 16.42 2.95
C ALA A 235 6.63 15.17 3.78
N ALA A 236 6.89 15.22 5.10
CA ALA A 236 6.56 14.15 6.02
C ALA A 236 5.04 13.91 6.13
N GLY A 237 4.24 14.98 6.24
CA GLY A 237 2.77 14.91 6.31
C GLY A 237 2.17 14.31 5.04
N LYS A 238 2.54 14.81 3.85
CA LYS A 238 2.08 14.28 2.56
C LYS A 238 2.44 12.81 2.38
N THR A 239 3.68 12.44 2.70
CA THR A 239 4.14 11.05 2.59
C THR A 239 3.42 10.13 3.58
N SER A 240 3.17 10.59 4.81
CA SER A 240 2.37 9.84 5.79
C SER A 240 0.94 9.59 5.32
N LEU A 241 0.27 10.59 4.73
CA LEU A 241 -1.05 10.42 4.14
C LEU A 241 -1.01 9.44 2.96
N ALA A 242 -0.01 9.55 2.09
CA ALA A 242 0.16 8.68 0.94
C ALA A 242 0.38 7.21 1.33
N LEU A 243 0.98 6.90 2.48
CA LEU A 243 1.16 5.52 2.96
C LEU A 243 -0.16 4.73 3.05
N THR A 244 -1.31 5.40 3.16
CA THR A 244 -2.62 4.71 3.08
C THR A 244 -2.85 4.04 1.73
N GLU A 245 -2.43 4.65 0.62
CA GLU A 245 -2.47 4.05 -0.71
C GLU A 245 -1.49 2.87 -0.82
N LEU A 246 -0.30 2.98 -0.22
CA LEU A 246 0.64 1.86 -0.20
C LEU A 246 0.09 0.65 0.60
N ARG A 247 -0.63 0.90 1.71
CA ARG A 247 -1.34 -0.17 2.44
C ARG A 247 -2.44 -0.83 1.60
N LYS A 248 -3.17 -0.06 0.78
CA LYS A 248 -4.14 -0.62 -0.18
C LYS A 248 -3.44 -1.46 -1.25
N ALA A 249 -2.30 -0.99 -1.77
CA ALA A 249 -1.48 -1.75 -2.71
C ALA A 249 -1.02 -3.08 -2.10
N ARG A 250 -0.57 -3.06 -0.83
CA ARG A 250 -0.19 -4.27 -0.07
C ARG A 250 -1.35 -5.24 0.08
N ALA A 251 -2.54 -4.76 0.43
CA ALA A 251 -3.74 -5.60 0.56
C ALA A 251 -4.14 -6.23 -0.78
N ALA A 252 -4.12 -5.45 -1.88
CA ALA A 252 -4.37 -5.94 -3.22
C ALA A 252 -3.32 -6.97 -3.67
N ALA A 253 -2.04 -6.74 -3.33
CA ALA A 253 -0.96 -7.65 -3.65
C ALA A 253 -1.11 -8.98 -2.93
N ALA A 254 -1.43 -8.96 -1.63
CA ALA A 254 -1.70 -10.17 -0.86
C ALA A 254 -2.89 -10.97 -1.41
N ALA A 255 -3.96 -10.29 -1.85
CA ALA A 255 -5.09 -10.96 -2.49
C ALA A 255 -4.68 -11.56 -3.85
N TYR A 256 -3.99 -10.79 -4.69
CA TYR A 256 -3.50 -11.23 -5.99
C TYR A 256 -2.60 -12.46 -5.87
N THR A 257 -1.59 -12.43 -4.99
CA THR A 257 -0.64 -13.53 -4.83
C THR A 257 -1.30 -14.76 -4.24
N ARG A 258 -2.27 -14.62 -3.33
CA ARG A 258 -3.07 -15.75 -2.84
C ARG A 258 -3.83 -16.44 -3.96
N HIS A 259 -4.45 -15.69 -4.87
CA HIS A 259 -5.17 -16.28 -6.00
C HIS A 259 -4.25 -16.84 -7.08
N LYS A 260 -3.11 -16.19 -7.34
CA LYS A 260 -2.17 -16.65 -8.35
C LYS A 260 -1.28 -17.78 -7.87
N LEU A 261 -1.00 -17.92 -6.58
CA LEU A 261 -0.11 -18.95 -6.08
C LEU A 261 -0.85 -20.06 -5.34
N GLY A 262 -2.09 -19.83 -4.87
CA GLY A 262 -2.96 -20.80 -4.19
C GLY A 262 -3.38 -21.94 -5.09
#